data_AF-A0A7C9ADL3-F1
#
_entry.id   AF-A0A7C9ADL3-F1
#
_cell.length_a   1.000
_cell.length_b   1.000
_cell.length_c   1.000
_cell.angle_alpha   90.00
_cell.angle_beta   90.00
_cell.angle_gamma   90.00
#
_symmetry.space_group_name_H-M   'P 1'
#
loop_
_entity.id
_entity.type
_entity.pdbx_description
1 polymer ?
#
loop_
_entity_poly.entity_id
_entity_poly.type
_entity_poly.pdbx_seq_one_letter_code
_entity_poly.pdbx_strand_id
1 'polypeptide(L)'
;RILSCDAEKTLKPKLEAFQDLGLYGSDLADVISVHPHIFLRALDGHIVPTLEVLKSIFEDDSILVAVLKKSLWVLGPSVPKTLPSNIALLKSYGLSMDKIKLMLLRKSRYFVLDPKWLQATLIRVEEKLGIPRGSPMFCHGVFAMGGMSKACFESKFEVFRSFGWSESDI
;
A
#
# COMPACT_ATOMS: atom_id res chain seq x y z
N ARG A 1 -19.69 -12.65 12.10
CA ARG A 1 -19.72 -11.43 12.93
C ARG A 1 -20.44 -10.25 12.26
N ILE A 2 -20.27 -9.99 10.96
CA ILE A 2 -21.07 -8.95 10.24
C ILE A 2 -22.57 -9.25 10.30
N LEU A 3 -22.95 -10.52 10.12
CA LEU A 3 -24.33 -11.01 10.26
C LEU A 3 -24.94 -10.80 11.66
N SER A 4 -24.14 -10.35 12.63
CA SER A 4 -24.56 -10.07 14.00
C SER A 4 -24.59 -8.56 14.29
N CYS A 5 -24.25 -7.71 13.32
CA CYS A 5 -24.29 -6.26 13.45
C CYS A 5 -25.70 -5.72 13.18
N ASP A 6 -26.07 -4.65 13.88
CA ASP A 6 -27.30 -3.91 13.61
C ASP A 6 -27.22 -3.22 12.24
N ALA A 7 -28.19 -3.50 11.36
CA ALA A 7 -28.19 -3.00 10.00
C ALA A 7 -28.29 -1.46 9.94
N GLU A 8 -29.20 -0.87 10.72
CA GLU A 8 -29.47 0.58 10.69
C GLU A 8 -28.44 1.36 11.49
N LYS A 9 -28.00 0.85 12.64
CA LYS A 9 -27.11 1.58 13.55
C LYS A 9 -25.64 1.38 13.26
N THR A 10 -25.26 0.25 12.66
CA THR A 10 -23.85 -0.11 12.46
C THR A 10 -23.46 -0.17 10.99
N LEU A 11 -24.24 -0.87 10.17
CA LEU A 11 -23.85 -1.11 8.77
C LEU A 11 -24.14 0.11 7.89
N LYS A 12 -25.35 0.66 7.98
CA LYS A 12 -25.80 1.79 7.17
C LYS A 12 -24.89 3.03 7.25
N PRO A 13 -24.51 3.55 8.44
CA PRO A 13 -23.62 4.72 8.50
C PRO A 13 -22.25 4.47 7.88
N LYS A 14 -21.76 3.23 7.93
CA LYS A 14 -20.48 2.85 7.32
C LYS A 14 -20.60 2.76 5.80
N LEU A 15 -21.72 2.24 5.29
CA LEU A 15 -22.02 2.22 3.86
C LEU A 15 -22.16 3.63 3.31
N GLU A 16 -22.88 4.51 4.02
CA GLU A 16 -23.05 5.92 3.68
C GLU A 16 -21.68 6.62 3.57
N ALA A 17 -20.74 6.37 4.49
CA ALA A 17 -19.38 6.93 4.39
C ALA A 17 -18.61 6.50 3.12
N PHE A 18 -18.84 5.28 2.61
CA PHE A 18 -18.28 4.88 1.32
C PHE A 18 -19.06 5.49 0.15
N GLN A 19 -20.37 5.66 0.27
CA GLN A 19 -21.19 6.32 -0.75
C GLN A 19 -20.82 7.80 -0.90
N ASP A 20 -20.49 8.49 0.18
CA ASP A 20 -19.94 9.87 0.16
C ASP A 20 -18.57 9.96 -0.55
N LEU A 21 -17.93 8.81 -0.80
CA LEU A 21 -16.73 8.67 -1.63
C LEU A 21 -17.04 8.45 -3.12
N GLY A 22 -18.32 8.39 -3.50
CA GLY A 22 -18.73 8.05 -4.86
C GLY A 22 -18.82 6.54 -5.14
N LEU A 23 -18.71 5.68 -4.11
CA LEU A 23 -18.86 4.23 -4.28
C LEU A 23 -20.34 3.82 -4.22
N TYR A 24 -20.85 3.32 -5.34
CA TYR A 24 -22.23 2.84 -5.44
C TYR A 24 -22.30 1.46 -6.10
N GLY A 25 -23.44 0.79 -5.93
CA GLY A 25 -23.76 -0.45 -6.64
C GLY A 25 -22.66 -1.53 -6.56
N SER A 26 -22.21 -2.00 -7.73
CA SER A 26 -21.19 -3.04 -7.84
C SER A 26 -19.83 -2.62 -7.29
N ASP A 27 -19.44 -1.35 -7.41
CA ASP A 27 -18.14 -0.90 -6.91
C ASP A 27 -18.08 -0.95 -5.38
N LEU A 28 -19.16 -0.53 -4.72
CA LEU A 28 -19.30 -0.67 -3.28
C LEU A 28 -19.28 -2.14 -2.86
N ALA A 29 -20.02 -3.00 -3.56
CA ALA A 29 -20.06 -4.43 -3.29
C ALA A 29 -18.68 -5.08 -3.46
N ASP A 30 -17.91 -4.70 -4.48
CA ASP A 30 -16.55 -5.18 -4.73
C ASP A 30 -15.61 -4.78 -3.59
N VAL A 31 -15.62 -3.51 -3.17
CA VAL A 31 -14.78 -3.01 -2.07
C VAL A 31 -15.09 -3.75 -0.77
N ILE A 32 -16.38 -3.95 -0.46
CA ILE A 32 -16.85 -4.66 0.73
C ILE A 32 -16.47 -6.14 0.69
N SER A 33 -16.62 -6.78 -0.46
CA SER A 33 -16.28 -8.19 -0.65
C SER A 33 -14.79 -8.44 -0.44
N VAL A 34 -13.97 -7.49 -0.87
CA VAL A 34 -12.54 -7.49 -0.57
C VAL A 34 -12.30 -7.22 0.91
N HIS A 35 -13.04 -6.30 1.56
CA HIS A 35 -12.78 -5.84 2.93
C HIS A 35 -13.91 -6.08 3.94
N PRO A 36 -14.35 -7.32 4.18
CA PRO A 36 -15.48 -7.56 5.10
C PRO A 36 -15.19 -7.05 6.52
N HIS A 37 -13.92 -7.09 6.96
CA HIS A 37 -13.51 -6.65 8.29
C HIS A 37 -13.60 -5.14 8.51
N ILE A 38 -13.78 -4.31 7.48
CA ILE A 38 -13.90 -2.87 7.65
C ILE A 38 -15.12 -2.50 8.49
N PHE A 39 -16.20 -3.29 8.41
CA PHE A 39 -17.39 -3.11 9.24
C PHE A 39 -17.16 -3.42 10.73
N LEU A 40 -16.04 -4.04 11.09
CA LEU A 40 -15.64 -4.24 12.49
C LEU A 40 -14.84 -3.04 13.05
N ARG A 41 -14.52 -2.04 12.21
CA ARG A 41 -13.79 -0.83 12.63
C ARG A 41 -14.74 0.29 13.02
N ALA A 42 -14.27 1.21 13.85
CA ALA A 42 -15.02 2.41 14.22
C ALA A 42 -15.21 3.31 12.99
N LEU A 43 -16.39 3.94 12.87
CA LEU A 43 -16.68 4.86 11.77
C LEU A 43 -15.77 6.08 11.86
N ASP A 44 -15.91 6.88 12.91
CA ASP A 44 -15.16 8.13 13.10
C ASP A 44 -13.72 7.88 13.53
N GLY A 45 -13.46 6.76 14.21
CA GLY A 45 -12.12 6.43 14.71
C GLY A 45 -11.20 5.79 13.67
N HIS A 46 -11.73 5.33 12.52
CA HIS A 46 -10.93 4.61 11.52
C HIS A 46 -11.40 4.81 10.09
N ILE A 47 -12.66 4.51 9.78
CA ILE A 47 -13.15 4.50 8.40
C ILE A 47 -13.04 5.90 7.79
N VAL A 48 -13.64 6.91 8.43
CA VAL A 48 -13.63 8.30 7.95
C VAL A 48 -12.20 8.85 7.80
N PRO A 49 -11.32 8.79 8.83
CA PRO A 49 -9.93 9.24 8.67
C PRO A 49 -9.16 8.52 7.57
N THR A 50 -9.42 7.23 7.36
CA THR A 50 -8.75 6.48 6.29
C THR A 50 -9.19 6.97 4.92
N LEU A 51 -10.50 7.18 4.73
CA LEU A 51 -11.04 7.69 3.47
C LEU A 51 -10.58 9.11 3.16
N GLU A 52 -10.49 9.99 4.17
CA GLU A 52 -9.96 11.34 4.02
C GLU A 52 -8.50 11.34 3.56
N VAL A 53 -7.65 10.52 4.19
CA VAL A 53 -6.25 10.37 3.78
C VAL A 53 -6.17 9.88 2.34
N LEU A 54 -6.94 8.87 1.96
CA LEU A 54 -6.92 8.33 0.61
C LEU A 54 -7.43 9.35 -0.44
N LYS A 55 -8.50 10.09 -0.14
CA LYS A 55 -8.99 11.20 -0.98
C LYS A 55 -7.90 12.26 -1.21
N SER A 56 -7.21 12.66 -0.14
CA SER A 56 -6.13 13.65 -0.22
C SER A 56 -4.95 13.21 -1.10
N ILE A 57 -4.78 11.90 -1.29
CA ILE A 57 -3.66 11.34 -2.05
C ILE A 57 -4.03 11.18 -3.52
N PHE A 58 -5.18 10.60 -3.82
CA PHE A 58 -5.51 10.20 -5.18
C PHE A 58 -6.08 11.34 -6.01
N GLU A 59 -6.81 12.30 -5.41
CA GLU A 59 -7.49 13.45 -6.04
C GLU A 59 -8.54 13.07 -7.11
N ASP A 60 -8.35 11.95 -7.79
CA ASP A 60 -9.24 11.31 -8.76
C ASP A 60 -9.94 10.10 -8.10
N ASP A 61 -11.26 10.21 -7.96
CA ASP A 61 -12.10 9.18 -7.36
C ASP A 61 -12.03 7.85 -8.12
N SER A 62 -11.84 7.86 -9.45
CA SER A 62 -11.76 6.62 -10.24
C SER A 62 -10.52 5.78 -9.88
N ILE A 63 -9.39 6.45 -9.65
CA ILE A 63 -8.15 5.78 -9.23
C ILE A 63 -8.28 5.29 -7.79
N LEU A 64 -8.90 6.09 -6.91
CA LEU A 64 -9.18 5.70 -5.54
C LEU A 64 -10.05 4.43 -5.47
N VAL A 65 -11.15 4.39 -6.23
CA VAL A 65 -12.01 3.21 -6.34
C VAL A 65 -11.22 2.00 -6.84
N ALA A 66 -10.39 2.16 -7.88
CA ALA A 66 -9.57 1.07 -8.40
C ALA A 66 -8.59 0.51 -7.35
N VAL A 67 -8.04 1.36 -6.48
CA VAL A 67 -7.15 0.95 -5.39
C VAL A 67 -7.92 0.20 -4.28
N LEU A 68 -9.08 0.73 -3.89
CA LEU A 68 -9.96 0.12 -2.89
C LEU A 68 -10.45 -1.26 -3.34
N LYS A 69 -10.75 -1.44 -4.63
CA LYS A 69 -11.16 -2.74 -5.19
C LYS A 69 -10.04 -3.77 -5.25
N LYS A 70 -8.77 -3.34 -5.30
CA LYS A 70 -7.62 -4.25 -5.51
C LYS A 70 -6.88 -4.62 -4.24
N SER A 71 -7.04 -3.86 -3.16
CA SER A 71 -6.13 -3.96 -2.02
C SER A 71 -6.81 -3.93 -0.66
N LEU A 72 -6.82 -5.09 -0.01
CA LEU A 72 -7.11 -5.30 1.42
C LEU A 72 -6.41 -4.33 2.40
N TRP A 73 -5.24 -3.84 2.03
CA TRP A 73 -4.32 -3.16 2.94
C TRP A 73 -4.57 -1.66 3.08
N VAL A 74 -5.25 -1.03 2.11
CA VAL A 74 -5.46 0.42 2.12
C VAL A 74 -6.57 0.86 3.07
N LEU A 75 -7.39 -0.07 3.55
CA LEU A 75 -8.34 0.15 4.63
C LEU A 75 -7.84 -0.40 5.98
N GLY A 76 -6.56 -0.73 6.07
CA GLY A 76 -5.92 -1.29 7.26
C GLY A 76 -5.78 -0.27 8.41
N PRO A 77 -5.75 -0.73 9.67
CA PRO A 77 -5.78 0.14 10.87
C PRO A 77 -4.60 1.11 10.99
N SER A 78 -3.47 0.81 10.35
CA SER A 78 -2.29 1.68 10.37
C SER A 78 -2.38 2.84 9.38
N VAL A 79 -3.20 2.71 8.34
CA VAL A 79 -3.19 3.59 7.16
C VAL A 79 -3.29 5.08 7.52
N PRO A 80 -4.23 5.52 8.37
CA PRO A 80 -4.35 6.95 8.70
C PRO A 80 -3.05 7.55 9.28
N LYS A 81 -2.24 6.73 9.97
CA LYS A 81 -1.01 7.17 10.61
C LYS A 81 0.22 6.97 9.73
N THR A 82 0.30 5.85 9.02
CA THR A 82 1.53 5.42 8.34
C THR A 82 1.62 5.89 6.90
N LEU A 83 0.49 5.97 6.19
CA LEU A 83 0.50 6.31 4.76
C LEU A 83 1.04 7.73 4.49
N PRO A 84 0.64 8.79 5.22
CA PRO A 84 1.22 10.12 5.03
C PRO A 84 2.74 10.14 5.24
N SER A 85 3.22 9.46 6.28
CA SER A 85 4.65 9.34 6.61
C SER A 85 5.42 8.59 5.50
N ASN A 86 4.85 7.50 4.99
CA ASN A 86 5.44 6.73 3.90
C ASN A 86 5.49 7.52 2.59
N ILE A 87 4.46 8.32 2.29
CA ILE A 87 4.48 9.20 1.12
C ILE A 87 5.56 10.27 1.26
N ALA A 88 5.69 10.89 2.43
CA ALA A 88 6.76 11.85 2.69
C ALA A 88 8.16 11.23 2.50
N LEU A 89 8.34 10.00 2.97
CA LEU A 89 9.57 9.24 2.77
C LEU A 89 9.83 8.94 1.28
N LEU A 90 8.82 8.50 0.53
CA LEU A 90 8.99 8.23 -0.91
C LEU A 90 9.32 9.52 -1.68
N LYS A 91 8.71 10.65 -1.30
CA LYS A 91 9.04 11.97 -1.87
C LYS A 91 10.49 12.38 -1.57
N SER A 92 11.00 12.12 -0.36
CA SER A 92 12.41 12.42 -0.03
C SER A 92 13.41 11.53 -0.79
N TYR A 93 12.95 10.39 -1.30
CA TYR A 93 13.70 9.55 -2.26
C TYR A 93 13.53 10.00 -3.72
N GLY A 94 12.86 11.12 -3.99
CA GLY A 94 12.72 11.71 -5.33
C GLY A 94 11.60 11.10 -6.17
N LEU A 95 10.68 10.33 -5.58
CA LEU A 95 9.53 9.79 -6.31
C LEU A 95 8.43 10.86 -6.48
N SER A 96 7.92 11.00 -7.71
CA SER A 96 6.76 11.84 -8.00
C SER A 96 5.47 11.23 -7.45
N MET A 97 4.45 12.07 -7.25
CA MET A 97 3.13 11.59 -6.81
C MET A 97 2.53 10.56 -7.77
N ASP A 98 2.71 10.72 -9.08
CA ASP A 98 2.21 9.75 -10.06
C ASP A 98 2.85 8.37 -9.91
N LYS A 99 4.17 8.32 -9.66
CA LYS A 99 4.88 7.07 -9.36
C LYS A 99 4.35 6.45 -8.06
N ILE A 100 4.14 7.26 -7.02
CA ILE A 100 3.61 6.79 -5.74
C ILE A 100 2.19 6.22 -5.90
N LYS A 101 1.29 6.93 -6.62
CA LYS A 101 -0.06 6.46 -6.94
C LYS A 101 -0.02 5.12 -7.69
N LEU A 102 0.86 4.99 -8.68
CA LEU A 102 1.07 3.74 -9.42
C LEU A 102 1.59 2.61 -8.51
N MET A 103 2.49 2.91 -7.58
CA MET A 103 3.00 1.94 -6.61
C MET A 103 1.91 1.44 -5.66
N LEU A 104 1.05 2.34 -5.17
CA LEU A 104 -0.10 1.99 -4.36
C LEU A 104 -1.11 1.13 -5.13
N LEU A 105 -1.36 1.44 -6.41
CA LEU A 105 -2.25 0.65 -7.27
C LEU A 105 -1.72 -0.78 -7.53
N ARG A 106 -0.40 -0.94 -7.67
CA ARG A 106 0.21 -2.25 -7.99
C ARG A 106 0.44 -3.12 -6.75
N LYS A 107 0.98 -2.54 -5.67
CA LYS A 107 1.44 -3.26 -4.47
C LYS A 107 1.31 -2.41 -3.19
N SER A 108 0.13 -1.84 -2.96
CA SER A 108 -0.26 -1.09 -1.75
C SER A 108 0.32 -1.59 -0.41
N ARG A 109 0.34 -2.92 -0.18
CA ARG A 109 0.81 -3.54 1.06
C ARG A 109 2.15 -2.99 1.54
N TYR A 110 3.09 -2.76 0.62
CA TYR A 110 4.44 -2.31 0.96
C TYR A 110 4.50 -0.85 1.39
N PHE A 111 3.45 -0.08 1.12
CA PHE A 111 3.44 1.37 1.32
C PHE A 111 2.49 1.83 2.43
N VAL A 112 1.78 0.90 3.07
CA VAL A 112 0.77 1.20 4.12
C VAL A 112 1.07 0.59 5.49
N LEU A 113 2.08 -0.27 5.60
CA LEU A 113 2.35 -1.04 6.83
C LEU A 113 3.30 -0.32 7.79
N ASP A 114 4.62 -0.51 7.62
CA ASP A 114 5.62 -0.03 8.57
C ASP A 114 6.63 0.91 7.89
N PRO A 115 6.71 2.19 8.31
CA PRO A 115 7.70 3.14 7.80
C PRO A 115 9.15 2.68 7.97
N LYS A 116 9.49 1.97 9.06
CA LYS A 116 10.86 1.48 9.28
C LYS A 116 11.24 0.41 8.26
N TRP A 117 10.30 -0.50 8.01
CA TRP A 117 10.47 -1.52 6.97
C TRP A 117 10.60 -0.89 5.58
N LEU A 118 9.78 0.11 5.25
CA LEU A 118 9.85 0.80 3.96
C LEU A 118 11.20 1.48 3.79
N GLN A 119 11.66 2.21 4.81
CA GLN A 119 12.97 2.86 4.80
C GLN A 119 14.11 1.86 4.61
N ALA A 120 14.12 0.76 5.36
CA ALA A 120 15.13 -0.29 5.20
C ALA A 120 15.11 -0.92 3.80
N THR A 121 13.94 -1.03 3.19
CA THR A 121 13.78 -1.54 1.82
C THR A 121 14.36 -0.57 0.80
N LEU A 122 14.07 0.72 0.93
CA LEU A 122 14.60 1.76 0.04
C LEU A 122 16.14 1.83 0.11
N ILE A 123 16.71 1.76 1.32
CA ILE A 123 18.17 1.72 1.53
C ILE A 123 18.78 0.50 0.85
N ARG A 124 18.18 -0.70 0.98
CA ARG A 124 18.71 -1.89 0.31
C ARG A 124 18.68 -1.78 -1.21
N VAL A 125 17.63 -1.18 -1.78
CA VAL A 125 17.56 -0.97 -3.23
C VAL A 125 18.67 -0.04 -3.70
N GLU A 126 18.96 1.02 -2.94
CA GLU A 126 20.01 1.97 -3.27
C GLU A 126 21.42 1.39 -3.05
N GLU A 127 21.69 0.82 -1.88
CA GLU A 127 23.05 0.44 -1.46
C GLU A 127 23.42 -0.99 -1.83
N LYS A 128 22.47 -1.94 -1.79
CA LYS A 128 22.75 -3.37 -2.03
C LYS A 128 22.51 -3.80 -3.46
N LEU A 129 21.46 -3.28 -4.09
CA LEU A 129 21.24 -3.49 -5.52
C LEU A 129 21.96 -2.45 -6.39
N GLY A 130 22.56 -1.42 -5.79
CA GLY A 130 23.23 -0.36 -6.52
C GLY A 130 22.29 0.45 -7.43
N ILE A 131 20.97 0.40 -7.23
CA ILE A 131 19.99 1.06 -8.11
C ILE A 131 19.81 2.51 -7.64
N PRO A 132 20.23 3.52 -8.42
CA PRO A 132 20.10 4.91 -8.02
C PRO A 132 18.64 5.35 -7.95
N ARG A 133 18.32 6.29 -7.05
CA ARG A 133 16.96 6.84 -6.87
C ARG A 133 16.32 7.38 -8.15
N GLY A 134 17.13 7.98 -9.02
CA GLY A 134 16.68 8.51 -10.32
C GLY A 134 16.42 7.45 -11.38
N SER A 135 16.83 6.20 -11.15
CA SER A 135 16.67 5.12 -12.12
C SER A 135 15.20 4.75 -12.30
N PRO A 136 14.72 4.52 -13.54
CA PRO A 136 13.41 3.91 -13.80
C PRO A 136 13.24 2.55 -13.08
N MET A 137 14.35 1.87 -12.78
CA MET A 137 14.35 0.57 -12.09
C MET A 137 14.15 0.66 -10.59
N PHE A 138 14.23 1.84 -9.99
CA PHE A 138 14.18 1.99 -8.53
C PHE A 138 12.87 1.42 -7.94
N CYS A 139 11.73 1.75 -8.55
CA CYS A 139 10.42 1.24 -8.12
C CYS A 139 10.30 -0.28 -8.26
N HIS A 140 10.90 -0.85 -9.32
CA HIS A 140 10.94 -2.30 -9.53
C HIS A 140 11.81 -3.00 -8.49
N GLY A 141 12.96 -2.41 -8.13
CA GLY A 141 13.79 -2.87 -7.02
C GLY A 141 13.00 -2.91 -5.72
N VAL A 142 12.24 -1.85 -5.41
CA VAL A 142 11.38 -1.81 -4.20
C VAL A 142 10.33 -2.92 -4.22
N PHE A 143 9.68 -3.20 -5.35
CA PHE A 143 8.73 -4.30 -5.44
C PHE A 143 9.37 -5.67 -5.28
N ALA A 144 10.54 -5.88 -5.88
CA ALA A 144 11.29 -7.12 -5.77
C ALA A 144 11.68 -7.37 -4.30
N MET A 145 12.29 -6.37 -3.65
CA MET A 145 12.68 -6.44 -2.25
C MET A 145 11.47 -6.59 -1.32
N GLY A 146 10.36 -5.93 -1.64
CA GLY A 146 9.12 -6.07 -0.88
C GLY A 146 8.57 -7.49 -0.85
N GLY A 147 8.80 -8.26 -1.92
CA GLY A 147 8.34 -9.64 -2.06
C GLY A 147 9.19 -10.69 -1.33
N MET A 148 10.33 -10.32 -0.75
CA MET A 148 11.27 -11.28 -0.18
C MET A 148 11.75 -10.89 1.24
N SER A 149 12.06 -11.90 2.04
CA SER A 149 12.73 -11.69 3.32
C SER A 149 14.19 -11.31 3.10
N LYS A 150 14.83 -10.70 4.11
CA LYS A 150 16.28 -10.45 4.07
C LYS A 150 17.05 -11.76 3.80
N ALA A 151 16.68 -12.85 4.48
CA ALA A 151 17.34 -14.14 4.30
C ALA A 151 17.20 -14.66 2.86
N CYS A 152 16.01 -14.58 2.26
CA CYS A 152 15.77 -15.00 0.87
C CYS A 152 16.62 -14.17 -0.12
N PHE A 153 16.76 -12.87 0.13
CA PHE A 153 17.62 -12.00 -0.66
C PHE A 153 19.09 -12.42 -0.59
N GLU A 154 19.66 -12.57 0.62
CA GLU A 154 21.06 -12.96 0.79
C GLU A 154 21.33 -14.35 0.17
N SER A 155 20.42 -15.32 0.38
CA SER A 155 20.58 -16.65 -0.22
C SER A 155 20.62 -16.62 -1.75
N LYS A 156 19.90 -15.69 -2.42
CA LYS A 156 19.99 -15.55 -3.87
C LYS A 156 21.36 -15.05 -4.31
N PHE A 157 21.95 -14.10 -3.59
CA PHE A 157 23.32 -13.64 -3.84
C PHE A 157 24.34 -14.77 -3.69
N GLU A 158 24.22 -15.59 -2.63
CA GLU A 158 25.11 -16.74 -2.46
C GLU A 158 24.99 -17.76 -3.61
N VAL A 159 23.78 -17.96 -4.13
CA VAL A 159 23.59 -18.84 -5.29
C VAL A 159 24.34 -18.30 -6.51
N PHE A 160 24.25 -17.01 -6.82
CA PHE A 160 25.00 -16.43 -7.94
C PHE A 160 26.52 -16.53 -7.73
N ARG A 161 27.01 -16.24 -6.52
CA ARG A 161 28.44 -16.40 -6.19
C ARG A 161 28.92 -17.84 -6.35
N SER A 162 28.10 -18.82 -5.97
CA SER A 162 28.45 -20.25 -6.15
C SER A 162 28.52 -20.68 -7.62
N PHE A 163 27.90 -19.93 -8.53
CA PHE A 163 28.07 -20.06 -9.98
C PHE A 163 29.23 -19.24 -10.55
N GLY A 164 30.05 -18.60 -9.69
CA GLY A 164 31.23 -17.84 -10.09
C GLY A 164 30.97 -16.39 -10.48
N TRP A 165 29.79 -15.85 -10.21
CA TRP A 165 29.47 -14.45 -10.51
C TRP A 165 30.13 -13.51 -9.50
N SER A 166 30.69 -12.40 -9.98
CA SER A 166 31.24 -11.33 -9.15
C SER A 166 30.15 -10.38 -8.66
N GLU A 167 30.44 -9.54 -7.65
CA GLU A 167 29.49 -8.51 -7.19
C GLU A 167 29.12 -7.50 -8.27
N SER A 168 29.94 -7.32 -9.31
CA SER A 168 29.60 -6.48 -10.46
C SER A 168 28.69 -7.16 -11.48
N ASP A 169 28.64 -8.49 -11.49
CA ASP A 169 27.77 -9.26 -12.38
C ASP A 169 26.33 -9.40 -11.82
N ILE A 170 26.20 -9.33 -10.48
CA ILE A 170 24.94 -9.50 -9.72
C ILE A 170 24.26 -8.15 -9.51
#